data_AF-A0A251RTW9-F1
#
_entry.id   AF-A0A251RTW9-F1
#
_cell.length_a   1.000
_cell.length_b   1.000
_cell.length_c   1.000
_cell.angle_alpha   90.00
_cell.angle_beta   90.00
_cell.angle_gamma   90.00
#
_symmetry.space_group_name_H-M   'P 1'
#
loop_
_entity.id
_entity.type
_entity.pdbx_description
1 polymer ?
#
loop_
_entity_poly.entity_id
_entity_poly.type
_entity_poly.pdbx_seq_one_letter_code
_entity_poly.pdbx_strand_id
1 'polypeptide(L)'
;MASTNIIALIFFLLLTINTLCEVQLSSTFYDATCPNALRTIRSTVRTAISHERRMAASILRLHFHDCFVQGCDASILLDDGPLIVSEKNALPNKGSVRGYEVIEAAKSEVEKLCPGVVSCADIDGECETWVFMC
;
A
#
# COMPACT_ATOMS: atom_id res chain seq x y z
N MET A 1 41.07 -15.33 -26.78
CA MET A 1 41.01 -15.69 -25.34
C MET A 1 40.50 -14.54 -24.47
N ALA A 2 41.01 -13.31 -24.59
CA ALA A 2 40.50 -12.17 -23.80
C ALA A 2 39.04 -11.76 -24.14
N SER A 3 38.69 -11.69 -25.43
CA SER A 3 37.35 -11.28 -25.89
C SER A 3 36.23 -12.26 -25.48
N THR A 4 36.49 -13.57 -25.54
CA THR A 4 35.56 -14.62 -25.09
C THR A 4 35.31 -14.57 -23.58
N ASN A 5 36.32 -14.19 -22.79
CA ASN A 5 36.17 -14.03 -21.34
C ASN A 5 35.34 -12.80 -20.97
N ILE A 6 35.45 -11.71 -21.76
CA ILE A 6 34.64 -10.50 -21.57
C ILE A 6 33.17 -10.78 -21.88
N ILE A 7 32.87 -11.51 -22.97
CA ILE A 7 31.50 -11.89 -23.32
C ILE A 7 30.89 -12.79 -22.23
N ALA A 8 31.66 -13.76 -21.71
CA ALA A 8 31.23 -14.62 -20.62
C ALA A 8 30.97 -13.84 -19.31
N LEU A 9 31.81 -12.84 -18.99
CA LEU A 9 31.61 -11.96 -17.84
C LEU A 9 30.36 -11.07 -17.98
N ILE A 10 30.10 -10.54 -19.18
CA ILE A 10 28.90 -9.74 -19.46
C ILE A 10 27.65 -10.62 -19.34
N PHE A 11 27.69 -11.85 -19.86
CA PHE A 11 26.57 -12.78 -19.77
C PHE A 11 26.30 -13.22 -18.32
N PHE A 12 27.35 -13.45 -17.53
CA PHE A 12 27.24 -13.77 -16.11
C PHE A 12 26.69 -12.58 -15.29
N LEU A 13 27.12 -11.36 -15.60
CA LEU A 13 26.60 -10.13 -14.98
C LEU A 13 25.11 -9.89 -15.32
N LEU A 14 24.70 -10.19 -16.57
CA LEU A 14 23.30 -10.12 -17.01
C LEU A 14 22.39 -11.17 -16.34
N LEU A 15 22.93 -12.32 -15.96
CA LEU A 15 22.21 -13.37 -15.22
C LEU A 15 21.96 -12.96 -13.75
N THR A 16 22.84 -12.17 -13.14
CA THR A 16 22.70 -11.76 -11.73
C THR A 16 21.70 -10.63 -11.48
N ILE A 17 21.22 -9.94 -12.53
CA ILE A 17 20.32 -8.77 -12.40
C ILE A 17 18.85 -9.19 -12.17
N ASN A 18 18.53 -10.47 -12.30
CA ASN A 18 17.16 -11.00 -12.10
C ASN A 18 16.94 -11.50 -10.68
N THR A 19 17.46 -10.80 -9.66
CA THR A 19 16.95 -10.99 -8.30
C THR A 19 15.56 -10.35 -8.24
N LEU A 20 14.54 -11.14 -8.55
CA LEU A 20 13.17 -10.83 -8.17
C LEU A 20 13.18 -10.65 -6.65
N CYS A 21 12.89 -9.43 -6.21
CA CYS A 21 12.64 -9.14 -4.82
C CYS A 21 11.31 -9.83 -4.47
N GLU A 22 11.36 -11.10 -4.04
CA GLU A 22 10.21 -11.69 -3.38
C GLU A 22 10.22 -11.18 -1.93
N VAL A 23 9.68 -9.96 -1.71
CA VAL A 23 9.33 -9.54 -0.36
C VAL A 23 8.17 -10.41 0.08
N GLN A 24 8.49 -11.37 0.94
CA GLN A 24 7.45 -12.17 1.58
C GLN A 24 6.76 -11.30 2.62
N LEU A 25 5.47 -11.07 2.40
CA LEU A 25 4.58 -10.46 3.37
C LEU A 25 4.60 -11.23 4.68
N SER A 26 4.62 -10.50 5.79
CA SER A 26 4.50 -11.09 7.11
C SER A 26 3.49 -10.31 7.95
N SER A 27 2.51 -11.03 8.48
CA SER A 27 1.53 -10.49 9.45
C SER A 27 2.17 -9.95 10.74
N THR A 28 3.45 -10.25 10.99
CA THR A 28 4.21 -9.82 12.17
C THR A 28 5.21 -8.69 11.86
N PHE A 29 5.19 -8.13 10.64
CA PHE A 29 6.17 -7.12 10.20
C PHE A 29 6.29 -5.92 11.18
N TYR A 30 5.17 -5.48 11.75
CA TYR A 30 5.13 -4.35 12.68
C TYR A 30 5.22 -4.73 14.17
N ASP A 31 5.38 -6.01 14.53
CA ASP A 31 5.31 -6.45 15.94
C ASP A 31 6.41 -5.81 16.80
N ALA A 32 7.57 -5.54 16.23
CA ALA A 32 8.69 -4.91 16.92
C ALA A 32 8.64 -3.37 16.92
N THR A 33 8.10 -2.77 15.85
CA THR A 33 8.17 -1.31 15.62
C THR A 33 6.88 -0.59 15.97
N CYS A 34 5.73 -1.23 15.74
CA CYS A 34 4.41 -0.71 16.09
C CYS A 34 3.44 -1.85 16.49
N PRO A 35 3.63 -2.47 17.68
CA PRO A 35 2.88 -3.67 18.10
C PRO A 35 1.36 -3.47 18.21
N ASN A 36 0.90 -2.21 18.26
CA ASN A 36 -0.50 -1.87 18.37
C ASN A 36 -1.15 -1.44 17.04
N ALA A 37 -0.40 -1.42 15.93
CA ALA A 37 -0.88 -0.98 14.61
C ALA A 37 -2.12 -1.77 14.16
N LEU A 38 -1.99 -3.09 14.02
CA LEU A 38 -3.06 -3.96 13.54
C LEU A 38 -4.32 -3.89 14.41
N ARG A 39 -4.15 -3.79 15.74
CA ARG A 39 -5.27 -3.65 16.67
C ARG A 39 -6.01 -2.33 16.45
N THR A 40 -5.26 -1.24 16.28
CA THR A 40 -5.79 0.11 16.08
C THR A 40 -6.54 0.19 14.75
N ILE A 41 -5.93 -0.25 13.66
CA ILE A 41 -6.55 -0.32 12.32
C ILE A 41 -7.87 -1.11 12.38
N ARG A 42 -7.84 -2.33 12.96
CA ARG A 42 -9.06 -3.15 13.13
C ARG A 42 -10.13 -2.45 13.94
N SER A 43 -9.77 -1.73 14.99
CA SER A 43 -10.71 -0.99 15.83
C SER A 43 -11.39 0.14 15.06
N THR A 44 -10.61 0.94 14.32
CA THR A 44 -11.12 2.05 13.51
C THR A 44 -12.05 1.54 12.41
N VAL A 45 -11.63 0.51 11.66
CA VAL A 45 -12.44 -0.10 10.59
C VAL A 45 -13.73 -0.70 11.16
N ARG A 46 -13.67 -1.42 12.28
CA ARG A 46 -14.87 -1.97 12.94
C ARG A 46 -15.82 -0.88 13.41
N THR A 47 -15.28 0.23 13.92
CA THR A 47 -16.08 1.39 14.32
C THR A 47 -16.79 1.98 13.11
N ALA A 48 -16.09 2.19 11.99
CA ALA A 48 -16.71 2.67 10.75
C ALA A 48 -17.81 1.73 10.23
N ILE A 49 -17.55 0.42 10.21
CA ILE A 49 -18.54 -0.60 9.80
C ILE A 49 -19.75 -0.62 10.72
N SER A 50 -19.56 -0.39 12.03
CA SER A 50 -20.67 -0.34 12.99
C SER A 50 -21.61 0.84 12.74
N HIS A 51 -21.06 1.97 12.27
CA HIS A 51 -21.84 3.14 11.87
C HIS A 51 -22.52 2.93 10.52
N GLU A 52 -21.81 2.34 9.55
CA GLU A 52 -22.36 2.03 8.23
C GLU A 52 -21.92 0.64 7.76
N ARG A 53 -22.82 -0.35 7.80
CA ARG A 53 -22.49 -1.74 7.44
C ARG A 53 -21.96 -1.91 6.02
N ARG A 54 -22.41 -1.09 5.07
CA ARG A 54 -21.95 -1.10 3.67
C ARG A 54 -20.48 -0.67 3.54
N MET A 55 -19.92 -0.03 4.57
CA MET A 55 -18.52 0.40 4.57
C MET A 55 -17.55 -0.78 4.44
N ALA A 56 -17.87 -1.95 4.99
CA ALA A 56 -17.04 -3.16 4.83
C ALA A 56 -16.82 -3.51 3.35
N ALA A 57 -17.89 -3.51 2.55
CA ALA A 57 -17.81 -3.78 1.12
C ALA A 57 -17.16 -2.62 0.35
N SER A 58 -17.24 -1.39 0.87
CA SER A 58 -16.65 -0.22 0.23
C SER A 58 -15.13 -0.21 0.37
N ILE A 59 -14.62 -0.51 1.57
CA ILE A 59 -13.19 -0.65 1.85
C ILE A 59 -12.61 -1.81 1.05
N LEU A 60 -13.28 -2.98 1.01
CA LEU A 60 -12.82 -4.10 0.18
C LEU A 60 -12.73 -3.72 -1.31
N ARG A 61 -13.70 -2.93 -1.80
CA ARG A 61 -13.66 -2.42 -3.16
C ARG A 61 -12.52 -1.43 -3.35
N LEU A 62 -12.27 -0.54 -2.39
CA LEU A 62 -11.18 0.43 -2.43
C LEU A 62 -9.83 -0.30 -2.61
N HIS A 63 -9.54 -1.26 -1.73
CA HIS A 63 -8.35 -2.12 -1.82
C HIS A 63 -8.23 -2.84 -3.16
N PHE A 64 -9.33 -3.39 -3.68
CA PHE A 64 -9.31 -4.01 -5.01
C PHE A 64 -8.93 -3.00 -6.11
N HIS A 65 -9.46 -1.78 -6.06
CA HIS A 65 -9.16 -0.77 -7.06
C HIS A 65 -7.73 -0.23 -6.96
N ASP A 66 -7.14 -0.20 -5.77
CA ASP A 66 -5.71 0.08 -5.56
C ASP A 66 -4.88 -1.03 -6.21
N CYS A 67 -5.00 -2.27 -5.71
CA CYS A 67 -4.21 -3.41 -6.18
C CYS A 67 -4.34 -3.76 -7.66
N PHE A 68 -5.45 -3.40 -8.30
CA PHE A 68 -5.67 -3.70 -9.72
C PHE A 68 -4.94 -2.73 -10.66
N VAL A 69 -4.58 -1.53 -10.16
CA VAL A 69 -3.87 -0.51 -10.92
C VAL A 69 -2.46 -0.39 -10.37
N GLN A 70 -1.48 -0.94 -11.08
CA GLN A 70 -0.04 -0.81 -10.77
C GLN A 70 0.43 -1.44 -9.44
N GLY A 71 -0.46 -1.91 -8.57
CA GLY A 71 -0.13 -2.67 -7.36
C GLY A 71 -0.85 -2.11 -6.13
N CYS A 72 -0.65 -2.73 -4.97
CA CYS A 72 -1.25 -2.28 -3.72
C CYS A 72 -0.37 -1.22 -3.06
N ASP A 73 -0.23 -0.05 -3.69
CA ASP A 73 0.73 0.99 -3.31
C ASP A 73 0.08 2.23 -2.67
N ALA A 74 -1.24 2.19 -2.41
CA ALA A 74 -2.05 3.29 -1.92
C ALA A 74 -2.14 4.51 -2.86
N SER A 75 -1.77 4.37 -4.13
CA SER A 75 -1.88 5.44 -5.13
C SER A 75 -3.33 5.94 -5.29
N ILE A 76 -4.33 5.08 -5.07
CA ILE A 76 -5.74 5.47 -5.12
C ILE A 76 -6.13 6.50 -4.04
N LEU A 77 -5.36 6.60 -2.96
CA LEU A 77 -5.64 7.51 -1.85
C LEU A 77 -5.15 8.93 -2.12
N LEU A 78 -4.27 9.13 -3.10
CA LEU A 78 -3.69 10.44 -3.41
C LEU A 78 -4.72 11.39 -4.03
N ASP A 79 -4.74 12.63 -3.56
CA ASP A 79 -5.56 13.71 -4.11
C ASP A 79 -4.86 14.41 -5.29
N ASP A 80 -5.62 15.22 -6.03
CA ASP A 80 -5.07 16.00 -7.13
C ASP A 80 -4.01 16.98 -6.60
N GLY A 81 -2.88 17.04 -7.31
CA GLY A 81 -1.78 17.95 -7.03
C GLY A 81 -1.27 18.61 -8.31
N PRO A 82 -0.32 19.56 -8.19
CA PRO A 82 0.25 20.23 -9.36
C PRO A 82 0.89 19.30 -10.40
N LEU A 83 1.35 18.12 -9.96
CA LEU A 83 2.03 17.11 -10.77
C LEU A 83 1.30 15.76 -10.80
N ILE A 84 0.19 15.62 -10.07
CA ILE A 84 -0.49 14.34 -9.83
C ILE A 84 -1.95 14.51 -10.21
N VAL A 85 -2.43 13.64 -11.10
CA VAL A 85 -3.87 13.47 -11.36
C VAL A 85 -4.35 12.31 -10.51
N SER A 86 -5.31 12.57 -9.63
CA SER A 86 -5.81 11.57 -8.69
C SER A 86 -6.54 10.43 -9.40
N GLU A 87 -6.26 9.20 -8.99
CA GLU A 87 -7.01 8.03 -9.45
C GLU A 87 -8.46 8.04 -8.97
N LYS A 88 -8.79 8.83 -7.93
CA LYS A 88 -10.17 9.06 -7.48
C LYS A 88 -11.04 9.66 -8.59
N ASN A 89 -10.43 10.38 -9.53
CA ASN A 89 -11.11 10.99 -10.67
C ASN A 89 -11.25 10.06 -11.88
N ALA A 90 -10.64 8.87 -11.86
CA ALA A 90 -10.80 7.89 -12.92
C ALA A 90 -12.28 7.47 -13.04
N LEU A 91 -12.73 7.19 -14.28
CA LEU A 91 -14.11 6.79 -14.56
C LEU A 91 -14.66 5.69 -13.61
N PRO A 92 -13.93 4.60 -13.27
CA PRO A 92 -14.44 3.59 -12.36
C PRO A 92 -14.55 4.04 -10.89
N ASN A 93 -13.83 5.10 -10.50
CA ASN A 93 -13.67 5.54 -9.12
C ASN A 93 -14.52 6.77 -8.79
N LYS A 94 -14.65 7.70 -9.75
CA LYS A 94 -15.30 9.00 -9.57
C LYS A 94 -16.75 8.87 -9.15
N GLY A 95 -17.05 9.29 -7.93
CA GLY A 95 -18.40 9.18 -7.33
C GLY A 95 -18.86 7.74 -7.08
N SER A 96 -17.93 6.78 -7.04
CA SER A 96 -18.23 5.34 -6.98
C SER A 96 -17.45 4.62 -5.88
N VAL A 97 -16.13 4.76 -5.84
CA VAL A 97 -15.29 4.25 -4.74
C VAL A 97 -15.42 5.21 -3.54
N ARG A 98 -15.42 4.66 -2.33
CA ARG A 98 -15.62 5.40 -1.08
C ARG A 98 -15.00 4.64 0.10
N GLY A 99 -14.86 5.30 1.25
CA GLY A 99 -14.17 4.75 2.42
C GLY A 99 -12.74 5.28 2.60
N TYR A 100 -12.32 6.24 1.75
CA TYR A 100 -11.05 6.96 1.87
C TYR A 100 -10.87 7.55 3.28
N GLU A 101 -11.94 8.12 3.83
CA GLU A 101 -11.98 8.72 5.16
C GLU A 101 -11.73 7.71 6.29
N VAL A 102 -12.06 6.44 6.08
CA VAL A 102 -11.82 5.39 7.06
C VAL A 102 -10.34 5.01 7.09
N ILE A 103 -9.71 4.95 5.91
CA ILE A 103 -8.27 4.70 5.78
C ILE A 103 -7.48 5.87 6.37
N GLU A 104 -7.86 7.10 6.07
CA GLU A 104 -7.25 8.31 6.64
C GLU A 104 -7.40 8.37 8.17
N ALA A 105 -8.59 8.04 8.70
CA ALA A 105 -8.80 7.98 10.14
C ALA A 105 -7.94 6.88 10.80
N ALA A 106 -7.84 5.70 10.17
CA ALA A 106 -6.99 4.62 10.68
C ALA A 106 -5.51 5.03 10.66
N LYS A 107 -5.05 5.68 9.59
CA LYS A 107 -3.69 6.23 9.48
C LYS A 107 -3.42 7.26 10.57
N SER A 108 -4.34 8.19 10.80
CA SER A 108 -4.22 9.20 11.85
C SER A 108 -4.06 8.58 13.24
N GLU A 109 -4.85 7.55 13.56
CA GLU A 109 -4.73 6.86 14.85
C GLU A 109 -3.41 6.09 15.00
N VAL A 110 -2.92 5.47 13.92
CA VAL A 110 -1.65 4.75 13.92
C VAL A 110 -0.46 5.71 14.05
N GLU A 111 -0.49 6.86 13.35
CA GLU A 111 0.55 7.89 13.44
C GLU A 111 0.67 8.48 14.85
N LYS A 112 -0.41 8.53 15.64
CA LYS A 112 -0.36 8.90 17.06
C LYS A 112 0.43 7.90 17.91
N LEU A 113 0.50 6.64 17.48
CA LEU A 113 1.19 5.57 18.21
C LEU A 113 2.64 5.40 17.77
N CYS A 114 2.88 5.45 16.45
CA CYS A 114 4.16 5.15 15.84
C CYS A 114 4.36 6.01 14.58
N PRO A 115 4.82 7.26 14.75
CA PRO A 115 4.94 8.22 13.65
C PRO A 115 5.86 7.72 12.53
N GLY A 116 5.38 7.74 11.28
CA GLY A 116 6.15 7.39 10.09
C GLY A 116 6.54 5.92 9.96
N VAL A 117 5.99 5.03 10.80
CA VAL A 117 6.35 3.60 10.80
C VAL A 117 5.49 2.79 9.83
N VAL A 118 4.17 2.96 9.86
CA VAL A 118 3.23 2.13 9.11
C VAL A 118 2.88 2.81 7.79
N SER A 119 3.02 2.11 6.66
CA SER A 119 2.66 2.64 5.33
C SER A 119 1.13 2.78 5.15
N CYS A 120 0.68 3.57 4.18
CA CYS A 120 -0.75 3.63 3.86
C CYS A 120 -1.26 2.41 3.10
N ALA A 121 -0.40 1.80 2.27
CA ALA A 121 -0.66 0.53 1.61
C ALA A 121 -1.04 -0.56 2.64
N ASP A 122 -0.32 -0.65 3.75
CA ASP A 122 -0.61 -1.66 4.79
C ASP A 122 -1.89 -1.39 5.61
N ILE A 123 -2.57 -0.25 5.40
CA ILE A 123 -3.86 0.08 6.01
C ILE A 123 -5.03 -0.26 5.08
N ASP A 124 -4.91 0.02 3.78
CA ASP A 124 -5.92 -0.33 2.77
C ASP A 124 -5.85 -1.82 2.38
N GLY A 125 -4.63 -2.38 2.39
CA GLY A 125 -4.31 -3.80 2.34
C GLY A 125 -2.96 -4.03 1.67
N GLU A 126 -2.13 -4.88 2.31
CA GLU A 126 -0.75 -5.33 1.97
C GLU A 126 -0.41 -5.22 0.45
N CYS A 127 0.65 -4.53 -0.03
CA CYS A 127 2.09 -4.63 0.30
C CYS A 127 2.97 -3.56 -0.40
N GLU A 128 4.17 -3.37 0.17
CA GLU A 128 5.43 -2.80 -0.34
C GLU A 128 5.75 -1.31 -0.08
N THR A 129 7.00 -1.15 0.33
CA THR A 129 7.68 0.05 0.80
C THR A 129 7.60 1.23 -0.16
N TRP A 130 6.75 2.19 0.17
CA TRP A 130 7.14 3.60 0.25
C TRP A 130 6.54 4.19 1.52
N VAL A 131 7.42 4.54 2.47
CA VAL A 131 7.09 5.54 3.48
C VAL A 131 6.91 6.83 2.70
N PHE A 132 5.70 7.26 2.36
CA PHE A 132 5.29 8.67 2.24
C PHE A 132 3.78 8.77 1.89
N MET A 133 3.12 9.67 2.62
CA MET A 133 1.75 10.22 2.49
C MET A 133 0.60 9.31 2.03
N CYS A 134 -0.30 9.01 2.98
CA CYS A 134 -1.58 9.71 2.97
C CYS A 134 -1.27 11.09 3.61
#